data_AF-A0A3C1VF12-F1
#
_entry.id   AF-A0A3C1VF12-F1
#
_cell.length_a   1.000
_cell.length_b   1.000
_cell.length_c   1.000
_cell.angle_alpha   90.00
_cell.angle_beta   90.00
_cell.angle_gamma   90.00
#
_symmetry.space_group_name_H-M   'P 1'
#
loop_
_entity.id
_entity.type
_entity.pdbx_description
1 polymer ?
#
loop_
_entity_poly.entity_id
_entity_poly.type
_entity_poly.pdbx_seq_one_letter_code
_entity_poly.pdbx_strand_id
1 'polypeptide(L)' 'MRAVFTPLADGQIWQLGEANLKVEMVGKLLVHYKLAKPNAVRTPTSIAGITTLVKFMKKSKAVLIVG' A
#
# COMPACT_ATOMS: atom_id res chain seq x y z
N MET A 1 14.72 16.79 -4.09
CA MET A 1 14.07 16.31 -2.85
C MET A 1 13.84 14.81 -2.97
N ARG A 2 14.54 13.95 -2.22
CA ARG A 2 14.18 12.53 -2.12
C ARG A 2 12.90 12.48 -1.29
N ALA A 3 11.77 12.08 -1.86
CA ALA A 3 10.57 11.82 -1.07
C ALA A 3 10.93 10.77 0.00
N VAL A 4 10.93 11.20 1.26
CA VAL A 4 11.09 10.32 2.41
C VAL A 4 9.87 9.42 2.39
N PHE A 5 10.05 8.17 2.00
CA PHE A 5 8.95 7.22 2.00
C PHE A 5 8.60 6.94 3.45
N THR A 6 7.44 7.43 3.90
CA THR A 6 6.94 7.19 5.24
C THR A 6 6.92 5.69 5.51
N PRO A 7 7.34 5.22 6.69
CA PRO A 7 7.16 3.83 7.08
C PRO A 7 5.70 3.40 6.87
N LEU A 8 5.49 2.20 6.35
CA LEU A 8 4.16 1.64 6.24
C LEU A 8 3.58 1.44 7.64
N ALA A 9 2.31 1.78 7.81
CA ALA A 9 1.58 1.61 9.06
C ALA A 9 0.18 1.05 8.77
N ASP A 10 -0.39 0.39 9.77
CA ASP A 10 -1.73 -0.19 9.71
C ASP A 10 -2.77 0.89 9.44
N GLY A 11 -3.72 0.60 8.57
CA GLY A 11 -4.79 1.53 8.22
C GLY A 11 -4.44 2.55 7.14
N GLN A 12 -3.16 2.69 6.78
CA GLN A 12 -2.76 3.59 5.69
C GLN A 12 -3.46 3.22 4.37
N ILE A 13 -3.87 4.25 3.64
CA ILE A 13 -4.41 4.10 2.29
C ILE A 13 -3.58 4.93 1.34
N TRP A 14 -3.15 4.29 0.25
CA TRP A 14 -2.33 4.87 -0.79
C TRP A 14 -3.05 4.78 -2.13
N GLN A 15 -3.09 5.86 -2.89
CA GLN A 15 -3.66 5.88 -4.23
C GLN A 15 -2.58 5.54 -5.27
N LEU A 16 -2.89 4.57 -6.13
CA LEU A 16 -2.07 4.09 -7.25
C LEU A 16 -2.92 4.17 -8.53
N GLY A 17 -2.86 5.29 -9.23
CA GLY A 17 -3.72 5.55 -10.39
C GLY A 17 -5.21 5.47 -10.02
N GLU A 18 -5.96 4.58 -10.67
CA GLU A 18 -7.38 4.35 -10.40
C GLU A 18 -7.66 3.38 -9.24
N ALA A 19 -6.63 2.83 -8.59
CA ALA A 19 -6.76 1.87 -7.51
C ALA A 19 -6.24 2.43 -6.19
N ASN A 20 -6.74 1.89 -5.08
CA ASN A 20 -6.24 2.16 -3.75
C ASN A 20 -5.58 0.90 -3.19
N LEU A 21 -4.42 1.11 -2.57
CA LEU A 21 -3.75 0.14 -1.73
C LEU A 21 -4.04 0.47 -0.26
N LYS A 22 -4.73 -0.42 0.44
CA LYS A 22 -4.96 -0.32 1.88
C LYS A 22 -4.01 -1.26 2.61
N VAL A 23 -3.22 -0.73 3.53
CA VAL A 23 -2.40 -1.51 4.45
C VAL A 23 -3.32 -2.02 5.57
N GLU A 24 -3.45 -3.34 5.69
CA GLU A 24 -4.28 -3.96 6.73
C GLU A 24 -3.45 -4.28 7.97
N MET A 25 -2.20 -4.74 7.79
CA MET A 25 -1.28 -5.07 8.88
C MET A 25 0.17 -5.01 8.40
N VAL A 26 1.05 -4.41 9.21
CA VAL A 26 2.50 -4.39 9.04
C VAL A 26 3.14 -5.28 10.10
N GLY A 27 3.65 -6.43 9.68
CA GLY A 27 4.47 -7.30 10.51
C GLY A 27 5.95 -6.94 10.47
N LYS A 28 6.80 -7.79 11.06
CA LYS A 28 8.26 -7.58 11.09
C LYS A 28 8.90 -7.57 9.69
N LEU A 29 8.40 -8.41 8.78
CA LEU A 29 8.95 -8.59 7.43
C LEU A 29 7.91 -8.45 6.33
N LEU A 30 6.65 -8.75 6.63
CA LEU A 30 5.56 -8.87 5.68
C LEU A 30 4.49 -7.82 5.95
N VAL A 31 3.80 -7.42 4.88
CA VAL A 31 2.66 -6.51 4.93
C VAL A 31 1.46 -7.22 4.31
N HIS A 32 0.35 -7.23 5.04
CA HIS A 32 -0.96 -7.59 4.52
C HIS A 32 -1.60 -6.34 3.95
N TYR A 33 -2.04 -6.41 2.70
CA TYR A 33 -2.66 -5.26 2.03
C TYR A 33 -3.76 -5.70 1.07
N LYS A 34 -4.63 -4.75 0.72
CA LYS A 34 -5.64 -4.90 -0.32
C LYS A 34 -5.37 -3.89 -1.43
N LEU A 35 -5.41 -4.34 -2.67
CA LEU A 35 -5.28 -3.48 -3.85
C LEU A 35 -6.52 -3.64 -4.71
N ALA A 36 -7.30 -2.58 -4.85
CA ALA A 36 -8.51 -2.60 -5.67
C ALA A 36 -8.92 -1.20 -6.11
N LYS A 37 -9.74 -1.14 -7.18
CA LYS A 37 -10.45 0.08 -7.56
C LYS A 37 -11.45 0.47 -6.45
N PRO A 38 -11.76 1.76 -6.28
CA PRO A 38 -12.86 2.21 -5.44
C PRO A 38 -14.14 1.44 -5.80
N ASN A 39 -14.84 0.89 -4.80
CA ASN A 39 -16.08 0.12 -4.93
C ASN A 39 -15.97 -1.34 -5.39
N ALA A 40 -14.79 -1.96 -5.36
CA ALA A 40 -14.68 -3.40 -5.58
C ALA A 40 -15.44 -4.18 -4.48
N VAL A 41 -16.39 -5.04 -4.89
CA VAL A 41 -17.24 -5.83 -3.97
C VAL A 41 -16.45 -6.88 -3.20
N ARG A 42 -15.42 -7.46 -3.82
CA ARG A 42 -14.49 -8.40 -3.18
C ARG A 42 -13.06 -8.00 -3.54
N THR A 43 -12.22 -7.86 -2.53
CA THR A 43 -10.79 -7.59 -2.72
C THR A 43 -9.99 -8.66 -1.99
N PRO A 44 -9.16 -9.43 -2.69
CA PRO A 44 -8.31 -10.41 -2.03
C PRO A 44 -7.28 -9.71 -1.14
N THR A 45 -7.01 -10.30 0.02
CA THR A 45 -5.85 -9.90 0.82
C THR A 45 -4.59 -10.44 0.16
N SER A 46 -3.64 -9.55 -0.07
CA SER A 46 -2.32 -9.84 -0.60
C SER A 46 -1.28 -9.73 0.50
N ILE A 47 -0.18 -10.46 0.35
CA ILE A 47 0.95 -10.42 1.29
C ILE A 47 2.22 -10.18 0.49
N ALA A 48 3.06 -9.24 0.94
CA ALA A 48 4.36 -9.00 0.34
C ALA A 48 5.39 -8.60 1.39
N GLY A 49 6.67 -8.82 1.10
CA GLY A 49 7.76 -8.26 1.90
C GLY A 49 7.73 -6.73 1.89
N ILE A 50 8.04 -6.10 3.02
CA ILE A 50 8.00 -4.63 3.18
C ILE A 50 8.80 -3.95 2.06
N THR A 51 10.03 -4.40 1.81
CA THR A 51 10.92 -3.80 0.80
C THR A 51 10.38 -3.95 -0.62
N THR A 52 9.78 -5.10 -0.95
CA THR A 52 9.14 -5.36 -2.24
C THR A 52 7.93 -4.45 -2.44
N LEU A 53 7.08 -4.33 -1.42
CA LEU A 53 5.88 -3.50 -1.49
C LEU A 53 6.23 -2.01 -1.64
N VAL A 54 7.19 -1.52 -0.86
CA VAL A 54 7.68 -0.13 -0.97
C VAL A 54 8.26 0.15 -2.36
N LYS A 55 9.02 -0.78 -2.95
CA LYS A 55 9.55 -0.64 -4.32
C LYS A 55 8.41 -0.58 -5.35
N PHE A 56 7.41 -1.44 -5.22
CA PHE A 56 6.23 -1.42 -6.08
C PHE A 56 5.49 -0.08 -5.98
N MET A 57 5.21 0.40 -4.77
CA MET A 57 4.52 1.67 -4.53
C MET A 57 5.28 2.87 -5.11
N LYS A 58 6.61 2.90 -4.95
CA LYS A 58 7.46 3.92 -5.58
C LYS A 58 7.38 3.89 -7.10
N LYS A 59 7.46 2.69 -7.71
CA LYS A 59 7.35 2.52 -9.17
C LYS A 59 5.98 2.97 -9.69
N SER A 60 4.93 2.69 -8.92
CA SER A 60 3.54 3.09 -9.22
C SER A 60 3.22 4.54 -8.85
N LYS A 61 4.20 5.32 -8.35
CA LYS A 61 4.02 6.71 -7.89
C LYS A 61 2.88 6.85 -6.88
N ALA A 62 2.81 5.92 -5.93
CA ALA A 62 1.76 5.90 -4.92
C ALA A 62 1.75 7.18 -4.07
N VAL A 63 0.56 7.71 -3.79
CA VAL A 63 0.36 8.91 -2.96
C VAL A 63 -0.43 8.52 -1.71
N LEU A 64 0.04 8.92 -0.53
CA LEU A 64 -0.65 8.67 0.73
C LEU A 64 -1.90 9.56 0.78
N ILE A 65 -3.06 8.96 1.01
CA ILE A 65 -4.34 9.68 1.14
C ILE A 65 -4.92 9.59 2.56
N VAL A 66 -4.58 8.53 3.30
CA VAL A 66 -4.93 8.37 4.73
C VAL A 66 -3.70 7.80 5.44
N GLY A 67 -3.24 8.51 6.48
CA GLY A 67 -2.02 8.23 7.25
C GLY A 67 -2.23 7.42 8.51
#